data_AF-A0AAU5JR16-F1
#
_entry.id   AF-A0AAU5JR16-F1
#
_cell.length_a   1.000
_cell.length_b   1.000
_cell.length_c   1.000
_cell.angle_alpha   90.00
_cell.angle_beta   90.00
_cell.angle_gamma   90.00
#
_symmetry.space_group_name_H-M   'P 1'
#
loop_
_entity.id
_entity.type
_entity.pdbx_description
1 polymer ?
#
loop_
_entity_poly.entity_id
_entity_poly.type
_entity_poly.pdbx_seq_one_letter_code
_entity_poly.pdbx_strand_id
1 'polypeptide(L)'
;MPGWKTLSDELDPDVRAFAERLRRLVDRSGLGVTAVAERTGHDRSTWDAYLSARRPVPRNAVAALAEVTGTDPGDLAAEWERAERGWSRSGRPDGLDGAGDSGDAAGPDDGPGDGPDDGPGGDRTMQIRRLGQVPAPASAPASPDPAPSPPRPRRTPLLYAAGILGALLVVTAALLLVDLGGTGDGADDRAATPPSPTVPTAAPSASLPAGVKCAGPGCTGRDPEAMGCGGPLATTVAVTRVGTAQVEVRHSETCAAAWARITGAVPGDTVTVKAAGTTRRAEVSAGADTDAYTPMLAVASGADATACATLADGSEACTTN
;
A
#
# COMPACT_ATOMS: atom_id res chain seq x y z
N MET A 1 24.86 -22.29 3.54
CA MET A 1 24.62 -21.17 4.47
C MET A 1 25.17 -19.92 3.81
N PRO A 2 24.40 -18.82 3.71
CA PRO A 2 24.92 -17.57 3.18
C PRO A 2 26.09 -17.12 4.05
N GLY A 3 27.24 -16.87 3.43
CA GLY A 3 28.42 -16.32 4.11
C GLY A 3 28.20 -14.84 4.40
N TRP A 4 27.37 -14.53 5.41
CA TRP A 4 27.01 -13.15 5.75
C TRP A 4 28.26 -12.34 6.08
N LYS A 5 28.37 -11.14 5.50
CA LYS A 5 29.40 -10.18 5.87
C LYS A 5 29.13 -9.66 7.29
N THR A 6 30.18 -9.47 8.08
CA THR A 6 30.08 -8.91 9.44
C THR A 6 29.35 -7.57 9.41
N LEU A 7 28.44 -7.35 10.36
CA LEU A 7 27.79 -6.05 10.55
C LEU A 7 28.81 -5.04 11.08
N SER A 8 28.59 -3.75 10.82
CA SER A 8 29.47 -2.71 11.36
C SER A 8 29.44 -2.68 12.89
N ASP A 9 30.59 -2.46 13.52
CA ASP A 9 30.74 -2.38 14.98
C ASP A 9 30.14 -1.09 15.57
N GLU A 10 29.91 -0.06 14.74
CA GLU A 10 29.36 1.24 15.13
C GLU A 10 27.82 1.30 15.18
N LEU A 11 27.13 0.22 14.78
CA LEU A 11 25.66 0.18 14.77
C LEU A 11 25.06 0.22 16.18
N ASP A 12 23.94 0.93 16.32
CA ASP A 12 23.10 0.87 17.52
C ASP A 12 22.71 -0.59 17.82
N PRO A 13 22.70 -1.00 19.10
CA PRO A 13 22.40 -2.38 19.49
C PRO A 13 21.05 -2.88 18.96
N ASP A 14 20.02 -2.05 18.92
CA ASP A 14 18.69 -2.44 18.43
C ASP A 14 18.71 -2.70 16.92
N VAL A 15 19.44 -1.87 16.16
CA VAL A 15 19.62 -2.03 14.71
C VAL A 15 20.37 -3.31 14.39
N ARG A 16 21.47 -3.57 15.10
CA ARG A 16 22.28 -4.79 14.94
C ARG A 16 21.44 -6.03 15.25
N ALA A 17 20.74 -6.04 16.39
CA ALA A 17 19.92 -7.17 16.81
C ALA A 17 18.84 -7.50 15.78
N PHE A 18 18.22 -6.48 15.20
CA PHE A 18 17.20 -6.64 14.18
C PHE A 18 17.77 -7.15 12.85
N ALA A 19 18.89 -6.61 12.37
CA ALA A 19 19.53 -7.11 11.14
C ALA A 19 19.93 -8.59 11.26
N GLU A 20 20.44 -9.01 12.43
CA GLU A 20 20.73 -10.42 12.69
C GLU A 20 19.46 -11.28 12.77
N ARG A 21 18.35 -10.73 13.32
CA ARG A 21 17.05 -11.40 13.33
C ARG A 21 16.59 -11.70 11.90
N LEU A 22 16.70 -10.74 10.99
CA LEU A 22 16.36 -10.92 9.58
C LEU A 22 17.25 -11.98 8.92
N ARG A 23 18.57 -11.94 9.13
CA ARG A 23 19.50 -12.96 8.61
C ARG A 23 19.12 -14.37 9.07
N ARG A 24 18.81 -14.54 10.36
CA ARG A 24 18.36 -15.83 10.92
C ARG A 24 17.04 -16.30 10.34
N LEU A 25 16.12 -15.39 10.03
CA LEU A 25 14.86 -15.73 9.35
C LEU A 25 15.12 -16.24 7.94
N VAL A 26 15.96 -15.55 7.18
CA VAL A 26 16.37 -15.97 5.83
C VAL A 26 17.07 -17.34 5.89
N ASP A 27 18.01 -17.53 6.82
CA ASP A 27 18.72 -18.81 6.96
C ASP A 27 17.79 -19.99 7.28
N ARG A 28 16.83 -19.80 8.19
CA ARG A 28 15.85 -20.84 8.56
C ARG A 28 14.84 -21.12 7.47
N SER A 29 14.53 -20.13 6.63
CA SER A 29 13.62 -20.30 5.51
C SER A 29 14.20 -21.16 4.38
N GLY A 30 15.53 -21.38 4.37
CA GLY A 30 16.24 -22.06 3.28
C GLY A 30 16.31 -21.24 2.00
N LEU A 31 15.83 -19.99 2.02
CA LEU A 31 15.86 -19.10 0.87
C LEU A 31 17.20 -18.38 0.76
N GLY A 32 17.73 -18.32 -0.46
CA GLY A 32 18.81 -17.39 -0.77
C GLY A 32 18.31 -15.96 -0.87
N VAL A 33 19.20 -14.98 -0.72
CA VAL A 33 18.87 -13.54 -0.80
C VAL A 33 18.14 -13.16 -2.09
N THR A 34 18.52 -13.75 -3.24
CA THR A 34 17.80 -13.54 -4.51
C THR A 34 16.34 -13.96 -4.44
N ALA A 35 16.04 -15.12 -3.85
CA ALA A 35 14.67 -15.63 -3.75
C ALA A 35 13.82 -14.80 -2.77
N VAL A 36 14.45 -14.24 -1.72
CA VAL A 36 13.79 -13.27 -0.82
C VAL A 36 13.45 -12.00 -1.59
N ALA A 37 14.41 -11.48 -2.37
CA ALA A 37 14.24 -10.28 -3.16
C ALA A 37 13.08 -10.40 -4.17
N GLU A 38 13.06 -11.47 -4.97
CA GLU A 38 12.00 -11.75 -5.93
C GLU A 38 10.61 -11.86 -5.29
N ARG A 39 10.50 -12.57 -4.16
CA ARG A 39 9.20 -12.80 -3.49
C ARG A 39 8.66 -11.60 -2.73
N THR A 40 9.52 -10.64 -2.42
CA THR A 40 9.14 -9.41 -1.70
C THR A 40 9.05 -8.21 -2.64
N GLY A 41 9.34 -8.37 -3.93
CA GLY A 41 9.22 -7.30 -4.93
C GLY A 41 10.35 -6.27 -4.88
N HIS A 42 11.56 -6.67 -4.45
CA HIS A 42 12.73 -5.80 -4.39
C HIS A 42 13.94 -6.42 -5.09
N ASP A 43 14.96 -5.61 -5.39
CA ASP A 43 16.22 -6.10 -5.95
C ASP A 43 17.13 -6.76 -4.90
N ARG A 44 17.99 -7.67 -5.36
CA ARG A 44 18.97 -8.36 -4.50
C ARG A 44 19.90 -7.38 -3.79
N SER A 45 20.34 -6.32 -4.46
CA SER A 45 21.24 -5.30 -3.90
C SER A 45 20.57 -4.49 -2.77
N THR A 46 19.27 -4.24 -2.91
CA THR A 46 18.43 -3.60 -1.89
C THR A 46 18.31 -4.47 -0.65
N TRP A 47 18.00 -5.76 -0.82
CA TRP A 47 17.99 -6.70 0.29
C TRP A 47 19.35 -6.92 0.94
N ASP A 48 20.44 -6.93 0.17
CA ASP A 48 21.79 -6.99 0.73
C ASP A 48 22.06 -5.77 1.63
N ALA A 49 21.68 -4.56 1.20
CA ALA A 49 21.84 -3.35 2.00
C ALA A 49 21.03 -3.38 3.31
N TYR A 50 19.82 -3.94 3.28
CA TYR A 50 19.00 -4.13 4.48
C TYR A 50 19.61 -5.16 5.43
N LEU A 51 19.96 -6.35 4.92
CA LEU A 51 20.54 -7.43 5.72
C LEU A 51 21.92 -7.08 6.26
N SER A 52 22.63 -6.13 5.66
CA SER A 52 23.91 -5.61 6.17
C SER A 52 23.76 -4.38 7.05
N ALA A 53 22.53 -3.97 7.38
CA ALA A 53 22.23 -2.77 8.16
C ALA A 53 22.94 -1.53 7.60
N ARG A 54 23.08 -1.43 6.27
CA ARG A 54 23.55 -0.21 5.59
C ARG A 54 22.40 0.75 5.30
N ARG A 55 21.17 0.21 5.22
CA ARG A 55 19.94 0.98 5.07
C ARG A 55 18.88 0.44 6.03
N PRO A 56 18.02 1.30 6.59
CA PRO A 56 16.84 0.84 7.28
C PRO A 56 15.98 0.03 6.32
N VAL A 57 15.50 -1.12 6.77
CA VAL A 57 14.54 -1.91 6.00
C VAL A 57 13.17 -1.28 6.19
N PRO A 58 12.39 -1.12 5.11
CA PRO A 58 11.09 -0.52 5.25
C PRO A 58 10.02 -1.46 5.79
N ARG A 59 8.95 -0.89 6.34
CA ARG A 59 7.90 -1.66 7.04
C ARG A 59 7.22 -2.65 6.11
N ASN A 60 6.99 -2.28 4.84
CA ASN A 60 6.41 -3.17 3.83
C ASN A 60 7.32 -4.37 3.52
N ALA A 61 8.64 -4.18 3.42
CA ALA A 61 9.60 -5.25 3.20
C ALA A 61 9.68 -6.20 4.40
N VAL A 62 9.55 -5.68 5.63
CA VAL A 62 9.45 -6.51 6.84
C VAL A 62 8.18 -7.35 6.84
N ALA A 63 7.03 -6.76 6.47
CA ALA A 63 5.77 -7.50 6.35
C ALA A 63 5.85 -8.60 5.28
N ALA A 64 6.37 -8.27 4.09
CA ALA A 64 6.55 -9.24 3.02
C ALA A 64 7.52 -10.38 3.41
N LEU A 65 8.59 -10.08 4.15
CA LEU A 65 9.47 -11.12 4.67
C LEU A 65 8.78 -12.00 5.72
N ALA A 66 7.95 -11.42 6.59
CA ALA A 66 7.17 -12.18 7.56
C ALA A 66 6.26 -13.19 6.86
N GLU A 67 5.56 -12.76 5.81
CA GLU A 67 4.71 -13.63 4.99
C GLU A 67 5.50 -14.75 4.30
N VAL A 68 6.62 -14.41 3.64
CA VAL A 68 7.45 -15.39 2.91
C VAL A 68 8.11 -16.41 3.84
N THR A 69 8.43 -16.01 5.07
CA THR A 69 9.09 -16.87 6.05
C THR A 69 8.13 -17.56 7.03
N GLY A 70 6.83 -17.23 6.97
CA GLY A 70 5.82 -17.74 7.91
C GLY A 70 6.01 -17.24 9.35
N THR A 71 6.60 -16.06 9.53
CA THR A 71 6.78 -15.41 10.83
C THR A 71 5.57 -14.56 11.16
N ASP A 72 5.21 -14.46 12.45
CA ASP A 72 4.15 -13.55 12.88
C ASP A 72 4.51 -12.09 12.50
N PRO A 73 3.67 -11.40 11.72
CA PRO A 73 3.97 -10.05 11.24
C PRO A 73 3.92 -9.01 12.37
N GLY A 74 3.13 -9.23 13.42
CA GLY A 74 3.02 -8.32 14.57
C GLY A 74 4.28 -8.30 15.42
N ASP A 75 4.81 -9.50 15.73
CA ASP A 75 6.04 -9.66 16.49
C ASP A 75 7.24 -9.04 15.73
N LEU A 76 7.35 -9.33 14.44
CA LEU A 76 8.44 -8.80 13.62
C LEU A 76 8.35 -7.28 13.43
N ALA A 77 7.13 -6.74 13.32
CA ALA A 77 6.92 -5.29 13.27
C ALA A 77 7.28 -4.59 14.59
N ALA A 78 6.97 -5.18 15.75
CA ALA A 78 7.35 -4.62 17.04
C ALA A 78 8.87 -4.62 17.25
N GLU A 79 9.59 -5.62 16.73
CA GLU A 79 11.05 -5.63 16.67
C GLU A 79 11.60 -4.54 15.74
N TRP A 80 10.98 -4.37 14.56
CA TRP A 80 11.34 -3.32 13.58
C TRP A 80 11.20 -1.91 14.18
N GLU A 81 10.10 -1.62 14.89
CA GLU A 81 9.88 -0.30 15.49
C GLU A 81 10.95 0.07 16.53
N ARG A 82 11.54 -0.91 17.23
CA ARG A 82 12.70 -0.68 18.11
C ARG A 82 13.95 -0.31 17.32
N ALA A 83 14.23 -1.03 16.22
CA ALA A 83 15.36 -0.75 15.35
C ALA A 83 15.26 0.63 14.68
N GLU A 84 14.07 1.04 14.25
CA GLU A 84 13.82 2.37 13.66
C GLU A 84 14.14 3.51 14.64
N ARG A 85 13.82 3.32 15.92
CA ARG A 85 14.24 4.24 16.98
C ARG A 85 15.76 4.24 17.18
N GLY A 86 16.42 3.10 16.99
CA GLY A 86 17.89 3.00 17.00
C GLY A 86 18.53 3.84 15.90
N TRP A 87 18.02 3.74 14.67
CA TRP A 87 18.44 4.61 13.56
C TRP A 87 18.28 6.09 13.85
N SER A 88 17.18 6.46 14.52
CA SER A 88 16.93 7.85 14.92
C SER A 88 17.91 8.36 15.99
N ARG A 89 18.46 7.46 16.83
CA ARG A 89 19.45 7.82 17.88
C ARG A 89 20.87 7.95 17.34
N SER A 90 21.25 7.10 16.38
CA SER A 90 22.61 7.08 15.81
C SER A 90 22.90 8.25 14.86
N GLY A 91 21.87 9.01 14.46
CA GLY A 91 21.94 9.80 13.23
C GLY A 91 21.92 8.84 12.03
N ARG A 92 21.17 9.18 10.97
CA ARG A 92 21.24 8.40 9.72
C ARG A 92 22.71 8.39 9.28
N PRO A 93 23.28 7.26 8.84
CA PRO A 93 24.60 7.25 8.24
C PRO A 93 24.55 8.24 7.05
N ASP A 94 25.27 9.35 7.21
CA ASP A 94 25.41 10.36 6.18
C ASP A 94 26.16 9.74 5.00
N GLY A 95 25.57 9.90 3.80
CA GLY A 95 26.26 9.68 2.54
C GLY A 95 26.16 8.27 1.95
N LEU A 96 25.02 7.97 1.32
CA LEU A 96 24.96 7.22 0.05
C LEU A 96 23.72 7.66 -0.74
N ASP A 97 23.66 8.96 -1.04
CA ASP A 97 23.10 9.39 -2.32
C ASP A 97 24.13 9.00 -3.39
N GLY A 98 23.74 8.15 -4.34
CA GLY A 98 24.61 7.78 -5.48
C GLY A 98 25.02 6.32 -5.55
N ALA A 99 24.06 5.45 -5.81
CA ALA A 99 24.28 4.22 -6.57
C ALA A 99 22.99 3.88 -7.32
N GLY A 100 22.58 4.82 -8.17
CA GLY A 100 21.68 4.52 -9.28
C GLY A 100 22.47 3.75 -10.32
N ASP A 101 22.29 2.44 -10.30
CA ASP A 101 22.65 1.50 -11.35
C ASP A 101 22.10 2.03 -12.69
N SER A 102 23.00 2.59 -13.50
CA SER A 102 22.68 3.04 -14.86
C SER A 102 23.02 1.90 -15.80
N GLY A 103 22.01 1.09 -16.09
CA GLY A 103 22.01 0.20 -17.25
C GLY A 103 21.84 1.01 -18.54
N ASP A 104 22.69 0.66 -19.50
CA ASP A 104 22.53 0.75 -20.96
C ASP A 104 22.79 2.08 -21.72
N ALA A 105 23.91 2.02 -22.47
CA ALA A 105 24.00 2.10 -23.94
C ALA A 105 23.80 3.43 -24.70
N ALA A 106 24.82 3.67 -25.56
CA ALA A 106 24.84 4.35 -26.86
C ALA A 106 24.91 5.90 -26.91
N GLY A 107 25.94 6.39 -27.62
CA GLY A 107 26.29 7.81 -27.84
C GLY A 107 25.42 8.55 -28.88
N PRO A 108 25.88 9.70 -29.44
CA PRO A 108 27.13 9.78 -30.21
C PRO A 108 28.01 11.04 -30.03
N ASP A 109 29.14 11.00 -30.76
CA ASP A 109 30.22 11.94 -31.10
C ASP A 109 30.05 13.46 -30.93
N ASP A 110 31.14 14.12 -30.48
CA ASP A 110 31.98 14.99 -31.34
C ASP A 110 33.25 15.46 -30.58
N GLY A 111 34.45 15.26 -31.17
CA GLY A 111 35.75 15.81 -30.71
C GLY A 111 36.00 17.25 -31.20
N PRO A 112 37.24 17.84 -31.20
CA PRO A 112 38.58 17.20 -31.17
C PRO A 112 39.73 17.96 -30.40
N GLY A 113 40.96 17.39 -30.46
CA GLY A 113 42.28 18.06 -30.28
C GLY A 113 42.94 17.85 -28.90
N ASP A 114 44.22 17.54 -28.70
CA ASP A 114 45.47 17.52 -29.49
C ASP A 114 46.48 16.56 -28.77
N GLY A 115 47.44 15.95 -29.49
CA GLY A 115 48.51 15.05 -28.96
C GLY A 115 49.70 15.79 -28.31
N PRO A 116 50.95 15.22 -28.20
CA PRO A 116 51.49 13.93 -28.67
C PRO A 116 52.49 13.17 -27.72
N ASP A 117 53.12 12.10 -28.26
CA ASP A 117 54.38 11.38 -27.87
C ASP A 117 54.37 10.46 -26.61
N ASP A 118 54.94 9.24 -26.54
CA ASP A 118 56.01 8.52 -27.28
C ASP A 118 55.92 6.99 -26.93
N GLY A 119 56.34 6.06 -27.81
CA GLY A 119 56.15 4.58 -27.69
C GLY A 119 57.16 3.80 -26.80
N PRO A 120 57.53 2.51 -27.07
CA PRO A 120 56.91 1.47 -27.91
C PRO A 120 56.86 0.03 -27.28
N GLY A 121 56.18 -0.91 -27.95
CA GLY A 121 56.61 -2.33 -28.00
C GLY A 121 55.58 -3.38 -27.56
N GLY A 122 55.28 -4.36 -28.44
CA GLY A 122 54.68 -5.64 -28.01
C GLY A 122 53.74 -6.32 -28.99
N ASP A 123 54.22 -6.62 -30.19
CA ASP A 123 53.77 -7.61 -31.16
C ASP A 123 53.01 -8.85 -30.58
N ARG A 124 51.82 -9.15 -31.11
CA ARG A 124 51.33 -10.52 -31.41
C ARG A 124 49.99 -10.51 -32.16
N THR A 125 50.14 -10.62 -33.47
CA THR A 125 49.16 -11.16 -34.42
C THR A 125 48.63 -12.54 -33.98
N MET A 126 47.33 -12.80 -34.20
CA MET A 126 46.81 -14.04 -34.79
C MET A 126 45.29 -13.93 -34.99
N GLN A 127 44.92 -13.94 -36.26
CA GLN A 127 43.57 -14.07 -36.78
C GLN A 127 42.93 -15.39 -36.31
N ILE A 128 41.67 -15.35 -35.87
CA ILE A 128 40.82 -16.56 -35.87
C ILE A 128 39.51 -16.27 -36.59
N ARG A 129 39.40 -16.95 -37.73
CA ARG A 129 38.26 -17.22 -38.59
C ARG A 129 36.90 -17.18 -37.85
N ARG A 130 35.98 -16.35 -38.38
CA ARG A 130 34.53 -16.60 -38.28
C ARG A 130 34.23 -17.97 -38.89
N LEU A 131 33.90 -18.93 -38.04
CA LEU A 131 33.26 -20.19 -38.38
C LEU A 131 31.85 -20.17 -37.78
N GLY A 132 30.86 -20.57 -38.58
CA GLY A 132 29.64 -21.16 -38.06
C GLY A 132 28.47 -20.22 -37.80
N GLN A 133 27.76 -19.89 -38.87
CA GLN A 133 26.31 -19.77 -38.88
C GLN A 133 25.68 -20.92 -38.07
N VAL A 134 25.04 -20.62 -36.94
CA VAL A 134 24.20 -21.57 -36.19
C VAL A 134 22.74 -21.26 -36.55
N PRO A 135 21.98 -22.22 -37.09
CA PRO A 135 20.65 -21.98 -37.64
C PRO A 135 19.63 -21.69 -36.53
N ALA A 136 18.66 -20.83 -36.88
CA ALA A 136 17.49 -20.50 -36.08
C ALA A 136 16.75 -21.77 -35.60
N PRO A 137 16.28 -21.83 -34.34
CA PRO A 137 15.41 -22.91 -33.91
C PRO A 137 14.07 -22.79 -34.65
N ALA A 138 13.68 -23.92 -35.26
CA ALA A 138 12.47 -24.11 -36.01
C ALA A 138 11.21 -23.76 -35.20
N SER A 139 10.26 -23.13 -35.89
CA SER A 139 8.90 -22.87 -35.42
C SER A 139 8.25 -24.13 -34.87
N ALA A 140 7.83 -24.08 -33.60
CA ALA A 140 6.91 -25.04 -33.03
C ALA A 140 5.54 -24.95 -33.76
N PRO A 141 4.83 -26.07 -33.95
CA PRO A 141 3.52 -26.06 -34.58
C PRO A 141 2.51 -25.33 -33.70
N ALA A 142 1.64 -24.55 -34.36
CA ALA A 142 0.54 -23.82 -33.76
C ALA A 142 -0.36 -24.76 -32.92
N SER A 143 -0.58 -24.38 -31.66
CA SER A 143 -1.67 -24.92 -30.86
C SER A 143 -3.00 -24.60 -31.53
N PRO A 144 -3.97 -25.54 -31.60
CA PRO A 144 -5.29 -25.26 -32.16
C PRO A 144 -6.03 -24.22 -31.31
N ASP A 145 -6.71 -23.29 -32.00
CA ASP A 145 -7.52 -22.23 -31.42
C ASP A 145 -8.55 -22.76 -30.39
N PRO A 146 -8.73 -22.10 -29.23
CA PRO A 146 -9.82 -22.43 -28.33
C PRO A 146 -11.17 -22.07 -28.99
N ALA A 147 -12.06 -23.06 -29.04
CA ALA A 147 -13.39 -22.94 -29.62
C ALA A 147 -14.25 -21.83 -28.97
N PRO A 148 -15.14 -21.15 -29.73
CA PRO A 148 -16.01 -20.12 -29.19
C PRO A 148 -17.01 -20.70 -28.19
N SER A 149 -17.06 -20.12 -26.99
CA SER A 149 -18.04 -20.47 -25.96
C SER A 149 -19.45 -20.00 -26.36
N PRO A 150 -20.51 -20.79 -26.08
CA PRO A 150 -21.89 -20.40 -26.41
C PRO A 150 -22.38 -19.24 -25.52
N PRO A 151 -23.32 -18.40 -26.02
CA PRO A 151 -23.83 -17.25 -25.29
C PRO A 151 -24.65 -17.70 -24.06
N ARG A 152 -24.29 -17.16 -22.89
CA ARG A 152 -25.07 -17.35 -21.66
C ARG A 152 -26.42 -16.61 -21.76
N PRO A 153 -27.55 -17.23 -21.41
CA PRO A 153 -28.85 -16.60 -21.47
C PRO A 153 -28.98 -15.49 -20.42
N ARG A 154 -29.31 -14.28 -20.89
CA ARG A 154 -29.73 -13.14 -20.06
C ARG A 154 -31.02 -13.52 -19.33
N ARG A 155 -30.96 -13.63 -18.01
CA ARG A 155 -32.16 -13.76 -17.17
C ARG A 155 -32.39 -12.42 -16.48
N THR A 156 -33.36 -11.67 -16.99
CA THR A 156 -34.02 -10.56 -16.29
C THR A 156 -35.04 -11.12 -15.31
N PRO A 157 -34.96 -10.81 -14.00
CA PRO A 157 -36.09 -10.99 -13.10
C PRO A 157 -36.70 -9.61 -12.81
N LEU A 158 -37.53 -9.16 -13.75
CA LEU A 158 -38.51 -8.10 -13.53
C LEU A 158 -39.61 -8.70 -12.64
N LEU A 159 -39.37 -8.80 -11.32
CA LEU A 159 -40.31 -9.36 -10.35
C LEU A 159 -40.01 -8.90 -8.91
N TYR A 160 -39.79 -7.60 -8.69
CA TYR A 160 -39.78 -6.98 -7.35
C TYR A 160 -40.79 -5.83 -7.24
N ALA A 161 -41.93 -5.93 -7.92
CA ALA A 161 -43.01 -4.93 -7.84
C ALA A 161 -44.14 -5.32 -6.87
N ALA A 162 -44.09 -6.50 -6.24
CA ALA A 162 -45.16 -6.96 -5.32
C ALA A 162 -44.80 -6.88 -3.82
N GLY A 163 -43.51 -6.71 -3.46
CA GLY A 163 -43.05 -6.70 -2.06
C GLY A 163 -43.20 -5.35 -1.33
N ILE A 164 -43.25 -4.25 -2.07
CA ILE A 164 -43.23 -2.88 -1.50
C ILE A 164 -44.59 -2.50 -0.89
N LEU A 165 -45.70 -3.03 -1.42
CA LEU A 165 -47.04 -2.71 -0.93
C LEU A 165 -47.39 -3.40 0.40
N GLY A 166 -46.83 -4.60 0.65
CA GLY A 166 -47.05 -5.35 1.89
C GLY A 166 -46.34 -4.73 3.09
N ALA A 167 -45.12 -4.21 2.90
CA ALA A 167 -44.35 -3.56 3.96
C ALA A 167 -44.99 -2.24 4.44
N LEU A 168 -45.58 -1.46 3.52
CA LEU A 168 -46.26 -0.20 3.85
C LEU A 168 -47.54 -0.41 4.71
N LEU A 169 -48.24 -1.53 4.53
CA LEU A 169 -49.44 -1.86 5.32
C LEU A 169 -49.12 -2.27 6.76
N VAL A 170 -48.00 -2.96 6.99
CA VAL A 170 -47.55 -3.34 8.34
C VAL A 170 -47.05 -2.13 9.13
N VAL A 171 -46.35 -1.20 8.47
CA VAL A 171 -45.86 0.03 9.10
C VAL A 171 -47.00 0.97 9.49
N THR A 172 -48.04 1.08 8.67
CA THR A 172 -49.23 1.89 8.99
C THR A 172 -50.09 1.30 10.10
N ALA A 173 -50.23 -0.03 10.17
CA ALA A 173 -50.92 -0.70 11.29
C ALA A 173 -50.17 -0.56 12.62
N ALA A 174 -48.83 -0.58 12.60
CA ALA A 174 -48.01 -0.41 13.80
C ALA A 174 -48.08 1.03 14.36
N LEU A 175 -48.18 2.05 13.51
CA LEU A 175 -48.29 3.45 13.95
C LEU A 175 -49.68 3.77 14.54
N LEU A 176 -50.75 3.15 14.05
CA LEU A 176 -52.11 3.35 14.61
C LEU A 176 -52.32 2.68 15.98
N LEU A 177 -51.53 1.67 16.32
CA LEU A 177 -51.58 1.01 17.64
C LEU A 177 -50.84 1.79 18.75
N VAL A 178 -49.97 2.73 18.39
CA VAL A 178 -49.22 3.55 19.36
C VAL A 178 -49.96 4.85 19.71
N ASP A 179 -50.83 5.34 18.84
CA ASP A 179 -51.56 6.61 19.06
C ASP A 179 -52.96 6.46 19.68
N LEU A 180 -53.49 5.24 19.86
CA LEU A 180 -54.88 5.04 20.30
C LEU A 180 -55.06 4.13 21.53
N GLY A 181 -54.14 4.22 22.50
CA GLY A 181 -54.20 3.42 23.72
C GLY A 181 -53.76 4.17 24.98
N GLY A 182 -54.60 5.07 25.48
CA GLY A 182 -54.36 5.73 26.77
C GLY A 182 -55.52 6.60 27.26
N THR A 183 -56.61 5.98 27.72
CA THR A 183 -57.64 6.63 28.56
C THR A 183 -57.65 5.99 29.94
N GLY A 184 -57.67 6.82 30.99
CA GLY A 184 -57.92 6.39 32.37
C GLY A 184 -57.36 7.34 33.42
N ASP A 185 -58.26 8.15 33.98
CA ASP A 185 -58.06 9.25 34.93
C ASP A 185 -57.42 8.91 36.29
N GLY A 186 -56.82 9.91 36.92
CA GLY A 186 -56.43 9.89 38.33
C GLY A 186 -55.69 11.16 38.75
N ALA A 187 -56.45 12.18 39.16
CA ALA A 187 -55.93 13.38 39.80
C ALA A 187 -55.38 13.06 41.19
N ASP A 188 -54.20 13.61 41.53
CA ASP A 188 -53.90 14.11 42.87
C ASP A 188 -52.63 14.98 42.85
N ASP A 189 -52.78 16.20 43.33
CA ASP A 189 -51.72 17.18 43.56
C ASP A 189 -50.63 16.64 44.49
N ARG A 190 -49.37 16.76 44.07
CA ARG A 190 -48.21 16.95 44.96
C ARG A 190 -46.98 17.40 44.16
N ALA A 191 -46.34 18.46 44.68
CA ALA A 191 -45.19 19.17 44.13
C ALA A 191 -44.06 18.27 43.60
N ALA A 192 -43.58 18.56 42.38
CA ALA A 192 -42.41 17.91 41.80
C ALA A 192 -41.44 18.93 41.21
N THR A 193 -40.20 18.81 41.68
CA THR A 193 -38.91 19.37 41.28
C THR A 193 -38.73 19.49 39.75
N PRO A 194 -38.00 20.51 39.23
CA PRO A 194 -37.76 20.67 37.79
C PRO A 194 -37.04 19.45 37.19
N PRO A 195 -37.41 18.99 35.97
CA PRO A 195 -36.78 17.84 35.35
C PRO A 195 -35.33 18.17 34.92
N SER A 196 -34.41 17.30 35.32
CA SER A 196 -33.05 17.25 34.80
C SER A 196 -33.06 16.98 33.28
N PRO A 197 -32.10 17.52 32.50
CA PRO A 197 -32.05 17.30 31.07
C PRO A 197 -31.78 15.82 30.75
N THR A 198 -32.67 15.21 29.98
CA THR A 198 -32.49 13.89 29.40
C THR A 198 -31.30 13.91 28.45
N VAL A 199 -30.22 13.25 28.84
CA VAL A 199 -29.08 12.96 27.97
C VAL A 199 -29.57 12.01 26.88
N PRO A 200 -29.31 12.25 25.58
CA PRO A 200 -29.72 11.32 24.54
C PRO A 200 -29.03 9.97 24.75
N THR A 201 -29.85 8.90 24.78
CA THR A 201 -29.43 7.51 24.75
C THR A 201 -28.45 7.29 23.61
N ALA A 202 -27.20 6.97 23.95
CA ALA A 202 -26.17 6.61 22.98
C ALA A 202 -26.63 5.40 22.18
N ALA A 203 -26.63 5.51 20.85
CA ALA A 203 -26.79 4.38 19.95
C ALA A 203 -25.76 3.30 20.27
N PRO A 204 -26.07 2.00 20.09
CA PRO A 204 -25.13 0.93 20.38
C PRO A 204 -23.89 1.10 19.51
N SER A 205 -22.73 1.25 20.14
CA SER A 205 -21.43 1.22 19.47
C SER A 205 -21.27 -0.14 18.81
N ALA A 206 -21.31 -0.18 17.48
CA ALA A 206 -20.89 -1.36 16.73
C ALA A 206 -19.48 -1.72 17.22
N SER A 207 -19.32 -2.92 17.75
CA SER A 207 -18.02 -3.41 18.20
C SER A 207 -17.10 -3.50 16.99
N LEU A 208 -16.06 -2.67 16.98
CA LEU A 208 -15.06 -2.66 15.92
C LEU A 208 -14.24 -3.96 15.96
N PRO A 209 -13.84 -4.51 14.79
CA PRO A 209 -12.90 -5.62 14.75
C PRO A 209 -11.60 -5.31 15.48
N ALA A 210 -10.90 -6.35 15.94
CA ALA A 210 -9.63 -6.19 16.62
C ALA A 210 -8.64 -5.41 15.76
N GLY A 211 -7.99 -4.39 16.35
CA GLY A 211 -7.03 -3.52 15.66
C GLY A 211 -7.65 -2.27 15.02
N VAL A 212 -8.96 -2.23 14.78
CA VAL A 212 -9.65 -1.06 14.23
C VAL A 212 -9.99 -0.06 15.33
N LYS A 213 -9.55 1.19 15.18
CA LYS A 213 -9.64 2.23 16.23
C LYS A 213 -10.63 3.35 15.95
N CYS A 214 -11.25 3.38 14.77
CA CYS A 214 -12.23 4.38 14.39
C CYS A 214 -13.27 3.81 13.41
N ALA A 215 -14.42 4.47 13.31
CA ALA A 215 -15.38 4.26 12.23
C ALA A 215 -16.10 5.55 11.86
N GLY A 216 -16.51 5.65 10.60
CA GLY A 216 -17.26 6.76 10.03
C GLY A 216 -16.56 8.10 10.25
N PRO A 217 -17.29 9.15 10.69
CA PRO A 217 -16.72 10.48 10.90
C PRO A 217 -15.49 10.51 11.81
N GLY A 218 -15.41 9.59 12.78
CA GLY A 218 -14.28 9.49 13.71
C GLY A 218 -12.94 9.12 13.06
N CYS A 219 -12.95 8.59 11.83
CA CYS A 219 -11.75 8.31 11.05
C CYS A 219 -11.22 9.51 10.26
N THR A 220 -12.02 10.56 10.08
CA THR A 220 -11.65 11.68 9.20
C THR A 220 -10.38 12.37 9.68
N GLY A 221 -9.40 12.54 8.78
CA GLY A 221 -8.12 13.17 9.07
C GLY A 221 -7.12 12.28 9.81
N ARG A 222 -7.44 11.02 10.08
CA ARG A 222 -6.52 10.06 10.69
C ARG A 222 -5.82 9.21 9.64
N ASP A 223 -4.66 8.71 10.00
CA ASP A 223 -3.89 7.78 9.17
C ASP A 223 -4.58 6.40 9.11
N PRO A 224 -4.79 5.83 7.90
CA PRO A 224 -5.51 4.56 7.74
C PRO A 224 -4.79 3.37 8.37
N GLU A 225 -3.46 3.32 8.33
CA GLU A 225 -2.67 2.21 8.88
C GLU A 225 -2.65 2.27 10.41
N ALA A 226 -2.45 3.46 10.99
CA ALA A 226 -2.46 3.67 12.44
C ALA A 226 -3.81 3.32 13.07
N MET A 227 -4.90 3.51 12.33
CA MET A 227 -6.26 3.19 12.74
C MET A 227 -6.68 1.75 12.44
N GLY A 228 -5.84 0.97 11.74
CA GLY A 228 -6.12 -0.43 11.37
C GLY A 228 -7.15 -0.57 10.26
N CYS A 229 -7.39 0.46 9.45
CA CYS A 229 -8.35 0.43 8.35
C CYS A 229 -7.76 -0.15 7.06
N GLY A 230 -6.43 -0.25 6.98
CA GLY A 230 -5.68 -0.75 5.83
C GLY A 230 -5.65 -2.28 5.68
N GLY A 231 -4.71 -2.76 4.85
CA GLY A 231 -4.48 -4.18 4.60
C GLY A 231 -5.74 -4.93 4.13
N PRO A 232 -6.14 -6.06 4.78
CA PRO A 232 -7.26 -6.89 4.34
C PRO A 232 -8.63 -6.22 4.50
N LEU A 233 -8.73 -5.13 5.27
CA LEU A 233 -9.98 -4.38 5.46
C LEU A 233 -10.18 -3.27 4.42
N ALA A 234 -9.23 -3.11 3.49
CA ALA A 234 -9.24 -2.06 2.49
C ALA A 234 -9.24 -2.62 1.06
N THR A 235 -10.24 -2.23 0.27
CA THR A 235 -10.33 -2.56 -1.16
C THR A 235 -9.99 -1.36 -2.03
N THR A 236 -9.30 -1.58 -3.13
CA THR A 236 -9.09 -0.56 -4.16
C THR A 236 -10.34 -0.45 -5.04
N VAL A 237 -10.97 0.72 -5.06
CA VAL A 237 -12.24 0.96 -5.79
C VAL A 237 -12.03 1.73 -7.09
N ALA A 238 -10.96 2.51 -7.18
CA ALA A 238 -10.56 3.21 -8.40
C ALA A 238 -9.04 3.27 -8.49
N VAL A 239 -8.51 3.25 -9.71
CA VAL A 239 -7.06 3.28 -9.98
C VAL A 239 -6.77 4.13 -11.21
N THR A 240 -5.65 4.83 -11.19
CA THR A 240 -5.08 5.53 -12.35
C THR A 240 -3.56 5.49 -12.30
N ARG A 241 -2.91 5.88 -13.40
CA ARG A 241 -1.45 5.96 -13.51
C ARG A 241 -1.04 7.33 -14.03
N VAL A 242 0.00 7.89 -13.42
CA VAL A 242 0.66 9.14 -13.84
C VAL A 242 2.14 8.85 -13.89
N GLY A 243 2.74 8.92 -15.08
CA GLY A 243 4.14 8.48 -15.26
C GLY A 243 4.36 7.05 -14.74
N THR A 244 5.30 6.90 -13.82
CA THR A 244 5.60 5.62 -13.13
C THR A 244 4.68 5.36 -11.94
N ALA A 245 4.02 6.39 -11.41
CA ALA A 245 3.24 6.32 -10.20
C ALA A 245 1.84 5.73 -10.46
N GLN A 246 1.42 4.80 -9.58
CA GLN A 246 0.06 4.28 -9.54
C GLN A 246 -0.69 4.91 -8.37
N VAL A 247 -1.87 5.46 -8.66
CA VAL A 247 -2.73 6.16 -7.72
C VAL A 247 -4.01 5.35 -7.54
N GLU A 248 -4.36 5.06 -6.29
CA GLU A 248 -5.51 4.24 -5.93
C GLU A 248 -6.42 4.98 -4.96
N VAL A 249 -7.73 4.86 -5.14
CA VAL A 249 -8.71 5.10 -4.08
C VAL A 249 -8.88 3.80 -3.32
N ARG A 250 -8.51 3.80 -2.03
CA ARG A 250 -8.75 2.69 -1.11
C ARG A 250 -9.93 3.01 -0.21
N HIS A 251 -10.78 2.03 0.02
CA HIS A 251 -11.98 2.15 0.85
C HIS A 251 -12.05 0.98 1.83
N SER A 252 -12.45 1.28 3.07
CA SER A 252 -12.75 0.27 4.08
C SER A 252 -14.21 0.41 4.51
N GLU A 253 -15.00 -0.63 4.27
CA GLU A 253 -16.40 -0.70 4.74
C GLU A 253 -16.47 -0.70 6.27
N THR A 254 -15.54 -1.39 6.93
CA THR A 254 -15.44 -1.45 8.40
C THR A 254 -15.22 -0.08 9.00
N CYS A 255 -14.34 0.73 8.41
CA CYS A 255 -14.07 2.07 8.88
C CYS A 255 -15.01 3.13 8.29
N ALA A 256 -15.85 2.78 7.31
CA ALA A 256 -16.67 3.72 6.52
C ALA A 256 -15.86 4.95 6.09
N ALA A 257 -14.69 4.70 5.50
CA ALA A 257 -13.73 5.73 5.13
C ALA A 257 -12.92 5.35 3.88
N ALA A 258 -12.50 6.37 3.14
CA ALA A 258 -11.67 6.25 1.95
C ALA A 258 -10.43 7.16 2.04
N TRP A 259 -9.36 6.75 1.36
CA TRP A 259 -8.12 7.51 1.23
C TRP A 259 -7.46 7.20 -0.10
N ALA A 260 -6.56 8.09 -0.54
CA ALA A 260 -5.71 7.83 -1.68
C ALA A 260 -4.40 7.16 -1.25
N ARG A 261 -3.92 6.23 -2.06
CA ARG A 261 -2.57 5.67 -2.01
C ARG A 261 -1.86 6.00 -3.31
N ILE A 262 -0.61 6.44 -3.23
CA ILE A 262 0.30 6.51 -4.38
C ILE A 262 1.43 5.50 -4.17
N THR A 263 1.89 4.85 -5.24
CA THR A 263 3.03 3.90 -5.24
C THR A 263 3.88 4.10 -6.49
N GLY A 264 5.18 3.75 -6.47
CA GLY A 264 6.07 3.99 -7.60
C GLY A 264 6.35 5.47 -7.87
N ALA A 265 6.19 6.29 -6.84
CA ALA A 265 6.39 7.73 -6.84
C ALA A 265 7.77 8.10 -6.29
N VAL A 266 8.23 9.31 -6.60
CA VAL A 266 9.49 9.86 -6.13
C VAL A 266 9.24 10.93 -5.06
N PRO A 267 10.25 11.25 -4.22
CA PRO A 267 10.11 12.34 -3.26
C PRO A 267 9.69 13.66 -3.91
N GLY A 268 8.69 14.33 -3.33
CA GLY A 268 8.05 15.53 -3.86
C GLY A 268 6.76 15.29 -4.66
N ASP A 269 6.49 14.05 -5.07
CA ASP A 269 5.19 13.70 -5.64
C ASP A 269 4.10 13.84 -4.58
N THR A 270 2.95 14.38 -5.00
CA THR A 270 1.83 14.66 -4.11
C THR A 270 0.62 13.85 -4.52
N VAL A 271 -0.09 13.29 -3.53
CA VAL A 271 -1.38 12.62 -3.74
C VAL A 271 -2.46 13.28 -2.92
N THR A 272 -3.65 13.37 -3.50
CA THR A 272 -4.84 13.93 -2.87
C THR A 272 -6.03 12.99 -2.98
N VAL A 273 -6.91 13.06 -1.99
CA VAL A 273 -8.23 12.43 -2.02
C VAL A 273 -9.28 13.51 -1.78
N LYS A 274 -10.36 13.47 -2.56
CA LYS A 274 -11.48 14.40 -2.43
C LYS A 274 -12.78 13.62 -2.31
N ALA A 275 -13.59 13.96 -1.31
CA ALA A 275 -14.95 13.45 -1.14
C ALA A 275 -15.83 14.52 -0.50
N ALA A 276 -17.08 14.65 -0.94
CA ALA A 276 -18.06 15.62 -0.42
C ALA A 276 -17.50 17.06 -0.24
N GLY A 277 -16.68 17.52 -1.19
CA GLY A 277 -16.06 18.87 -1.15
C GLY A 277 -14.87 19.02 -0.19
N THR A 278 -14.53 18.00 0.59
CA THR A 278 -13.33 17.98 1.44
C THR A 278 -12.17 17.33 0.71
N THR A 279 -10.98 17.94 0.78
CA THR A 279 -9.75 17.40 0.20
C THR A 279 -8.71 17.13 1.29
N ARG A 280 -8.04 15.98 1.22
CA ARG A 280 -6.85 15.66 2.00
C ARG A 280 -5.67 15.42 1.07
N ARG A 281 -4.46 15.68 1.56
CA ARG A 281 -3.21 15.63 0.82
C ARG A 281 -2.16 14.90 1.63
N ALA A 282 -1.29 14.19 0.93
CA ALA A 282 -0.02 13.70 1.42
C ALA A 282 1.07 13.92 0.35
N GLU A 283 2.31 14.02 0.80
CA GLU A 283 3.49 14.17 -0.05
C GLU A 283 4.42 13.00 0.22
N VAL A 284 5.03 12.48 -0.85
CA VAL A 284 6.04 11.42 -0.76
C VAL A 284 7.30 12.04 -0.19
N SER A 285 7.65 11.63 1.03
CA SER A 285 8.80 12.19 1.75
C SER A 285 10.12 11.58 1.25
N ALA A 286 11.21 12.34 1.37
CA ALA A 286 12.55 11.84 1.11
C ALA A 286 12.88 10.67 2.05
N GLY A 287 13.10 9.48 1.48
CA GLY A 287 13.36 8.25 2.22
C GLY A 287 12.10 7.44 2.62
N ALA A 288 10.91 7.82 2.16
CA ALA A 288 9.73 6.95 2.18
C ALA A 288 9.79 5.89 1.08
N ASP A 289 8.96 4.86 1.20
CA ASP A 289 8.92 3.67 0.33
C ASP A 289 8.29 3.91 -1.04
N THR A 290 8.66 4.97 -1.75
CA THR A 290 8.04 5.35 -3.05
C THR A 290 6.50 5.38 -3.01
N ASP A 291 5.92 5.40 -1.81
CA ASP A 291 4.50 5.29 -1.53
C ASP A 291 4.11 6.25 -0.42
N ALA A 292 2.85 6.69 -0.47
CA ALA A 292 2.27 7.59 0.52
C ALA A 292 0.76 7.41 0.57
N TYR A 293 0.18 7.75 1.71
CA TYR A 293 -1.25 7.64 1.99
C TYR A 293 -1.78 8.99 2.46
N THR A 294 -2.92 9.41 1.92
CA THR A 294 -3.61 10.57 2.47
C THR A 294 -4.31 10.21 3.78
N PRO A 295 -4.51 11.16 4.70
CA PRO A 295 -5.45 11.00 5.79
C PRO A 295 -6.86 10.64 5.27
N MET A 296 -7.57 9.81 6.03
CA MET A 296 -8.89 9.31 5.62
C MET A 296 -9.95 10.40 5.53
N LEU A 297 -10.94 10.18 4.66
CA LEU A 297 -12.22 10.88 4.61
C LEU A 297 -13.33 9.90 4.90
N ALA A 298 -14.23 10.23 5.82
CA ALA A 298 -15.44 9.44 6.04
C ALA A 298 -16.33 9.49 4.80
N VAL A 299 -16.67 8.33 4.26
CA VAL A 299 -17.54 8.18 3.08
C VAL A 299 -18.46 6.98 3.29
N ALA A 300 -19.65 7.03 2.71
CA ALA A 300 -20.55 5.89 2.72
C ALA A 300 -20.14 4.85 1.66
N SER A 301 -19.60 5.32 0.53
CA SER A 301 -19.08 4.49 -0.54
C SER A 301 -17.70 4.97 -0.99
N GLY A 302 -16.81 4.03 -1.33
CA GLY A 302 -15.57 4.35 -2.02
C GLY A 302 -15.78 5.04 -3.37
N ALA A 303 -16.96 4.89 -3.99
CA ALA A 303 -17.36 5.58 -5.22
C ALA A 303 -17.43 7.11 -5.07
N ASP A 304 -17.62 7.59 -3.83
CA ASP A 304 -17.77 9.02 -3.54
C ASP A 304 -16.43 9.77 -3.42
N ALA A 305 -15.32 9.04 -3.52
CA ALA A 305 -13.97 9.56 -3.38
C ALA A 305 -13.23 9.55 -4.73
N THR A 306 -12.55 10.65 -5.04
CA THR A 306 -11.64 10.76 -6.20
C THR A 306 -10.23 10.97 -5.70
N ALA A 307 -9.27 10.22 -6.23
CA ALA A 307 -7.86 10.43 -5.97
C ALA A 307 -7.20 11.13 -7.16
N CYS A 308 -6.31 12.08 -6.90
CA CYS A 308 -5.47 12.72 -7.91
C CYS A 308 -4.03 12.74 -7.43
N ALA A 309 -3.08 12.55 -8.34
CA ALA A 309 -1.67 12.79 -8.05
C ALA A 309 -1.08 13.83 -8.98
N THR A 310 -0.20 14.64 -8.43
CA THR A 310 0.63 15.60 -9.15
C THR A 310 2.08 15.21 -8.90
N LEU A 311 2.82 14.87 -9.96
CA LEU A 311 4.23 14.50 -9.85
C LEU A 311 5.12 15.75 -9.81
N ALA A 312 6.37 15.57 -9.40
CA ALA A 312 7.36 16.63 -9.32
C ALA A 312 7.63 17.33 -10.67
N ASP A 313 7.40 16.65 -11.80
CA ASP A 313 7.51 17.22 -13.15
C ASP A 313 6.27 18.03 -13.59
N GLY A 314 5.26 18.12 -12.72
CA GLY A 314 4.00 18.83 -12.96
C GLY A 314 2.93 18.02 -13.69
N SER A 315 3.19 16.77 -14.05
CA SER A 315 2.17 15.89 -14.61
C SER A 315 1.11 15.56 -13.56
N GLU A 316 -0.16 15.51 -13.98
CA GLU A 316 -1.29 15.25 -13.08
C GLU A 316 -2.29 14.29 -13.75
N ALA A 317 -2.84 13.36 -12.96
CA ALA A 317 -4.08 12.69 -13.33
C ALA A 317 -4.89 12.28 -12.10
N CYS A 318 -6.18 12.08 -12.35
CA CYS A 318 -7.15 11.65 -11.36
C CYS A 318 -7.76 10.31 -11.73
N THR A 319 -8.24 9.58 -10.71
CA THR A 319 -9.08 8.42 -10.90
C THR A 319 -10.44 8.83 -11.45
N THR A 320 -11.04 7.95 -12.26
CA THR A 320 -12.46 8.07 -12.63
C THR A 320 -13.26 7.16 -11.70
N ASN A 321 -14.36 7.67 -11.14
CA ASN A 321 -15.24 6.95 -10.23
C ASN A 321 -16.68 7.24 -10.60
#